data_AF-A0A7V8XKN5-F1
#
_entry.id   AF-A0A7V8XKN5-F1
#
_cell.length_a   1.000
_cell.length_b   1.000
_cell.length_c   1.000
_cell.angle_alpha   90.00
_cell.angle_beta   90.00
_cell.angle_gamma   90.00
#
_symmetry.space_group_name_H-M   'P 1'
#
loop_
_entity.id
_entity.type
_entity.pdbx_description
1 polymer ?
#
loop_
_entity_poly.entity_id
_entity_poly.type
_entity_poly.pdbx_seq_one_letter_code
_entity_poly.pdbx_strand_id
1 'polypeptide(L)'
;MSHVYCPECGYQNPETANFCTKCGTHLQHEDGGEQTMTFTPEEIADDPGAALRDPSVKETVLVVRSGGGRAGEMFPTSGERTLIGRSPDCDVFLDDVTVSRKHAELVQTGDRFTIKDLGSLNGTFVNRRRIETDEAELEDDDELQIGKYRLTFLRGR
;
A
#
# COMPACT_ATOMS: atom_id res chain seq x y z
N MET A 1 -1.79 -39.81 14.60
CA MET A 1 -1.26 -38.43 14.48
C MET A 1 -1.84 -37.86 13.21
N SER A 2 -2.93 -37.12 13.34
CA SER A 2 -3.54 -36.40 12.24
C SER A 2 -2.63 -35.22 11.88
N HIS A 3 -2.52 -34.90 10.60
CA HIS A 3 -1.72 -33.80 10.10
C HIS A 3 -2.55 -33.01 9.11
N VAL A 4 -2.34 -31.69 9.10
CA VAL A 4 -3.00 -30.77 8.17
C VAL A 4 -1.98 -30.28 7.14
N TYR A 5 -2.37 -30.28 5.87
CA TYR A 5 -1.53 -29.79 4.79
C TYR A 5 -1.79 -28.31 4.53
N CYS A 6 -0.71 -27.55 4.39
CA CYS A 6 -0.83 -26.13 4.06
C CYS A 6 -1.36 -25.94 2.64
N PRO A 7 -2.42 -25.12 2.42
CA PRO A 7 -2.98 -24.90 1.09
C PRO A 7 -2.05 -24.13 0.15
N GLU A 8 -1.18 -23.27 0.71
CA GLU A 8 -0.22 -22.46 -0.05
C GLU A 8 1.04 -23.23 -0.48
N CYS A 9 1.71 -23.93 0.43
CA CYS A 9 3.02 -24.53 0.16
C CYS A 9 3.06 -26.06 0.21
N GLY A 10 1.94 -26.71 0.51
CA GLY A 10 1.82 -28.16 0.62
C GLY A 10 2.57 -28.78 1.82
N TYR A 11 3.15 -27.97 2.71
CA TYR A 11 3.89 -28.48 3.86
C TYR A 11 2.96 -29.14 4.88
N GLN A 12 3.42 -30.25 5.46
CA GLN A 12 2.67 -31.02 6.45
C GLN A 12 2.91 -30.41 7.84
N ASN A 13 1.82 -29.97 8.48
CA ASN A 13 1.85 -29.38 9.81
C ASN A 13 1.09 -30.29 10.80
N PRO A 14 1.41 -30.24 12.10
CA PRO A 14 0.63 -30.95 13.10
C PRO A 14 -0.80 -30.40 13.16
N GLU A 15 -1.77 -31.24 13.51
CA GLU A 15 -3.19 -30.86 13.62
C GLU A 15 -3.49 -29.75 14.64
N THR A 16 -2.58 -29.44 15.56
CA THR A 16 -2.75 -28.32 16.51
C THR A 16 -2.16 -27.00 16.01
N ALA A 17 -1.52 -26.98 14.83
CA ALA A 17 -0.91 -25.77 14.31
C ALA A 17 -1.97 -24.87 13.68
N ASN A 18 -2.06 -23.63 14.19
CA ASN A 18 -2.88 -22.57 13.57
C ASN A 18 -2.21 -21.97 12.32
N PHE A 19 -0.88 -22.08 12.20
CA PHE A 19 -0.09 -21.50 11.12
C PHE A 19 0.96 -22.48 10.60
N CYS A 20 1.27 -22.38 9.30
CA CYS A 20 2.27 -23.22 8.66
C CYS A 20 3.68 -22.85 9.11
N THR A 21 4.45 -23.81 9.64
CA THR A 21 5.83 -23.57 10.12
C THR A 21 6.82 -23.24 9.00
N LYS A 22 6.46 -23.53 7.74
CA LYS A 22 7.33 -23.29 6.58
C LYS A 22 7.08 -21.93 5.90
N CYS A 23 5.83 -21.52 5.75
CA CYS A 23 5.46 -20.32 4.98
C CYS A 23 4.64 -19.29 5.75
N GLY A 24 4.18 -19.59 6.97
CA GLY A 24 3.40 -18.67 7.80
C GLY A 24 1.90 -18.61 7.49
N THR A 25 1.42 -19.27 6.43
CA THR A 25 -0.02 -19.29 6.07
C THR A 25 -0.88 -19.93 7.16
N HIS A 26 -2.06 -19.36 7.43
CA HIS A 26 -3.04 -19.90 8.37
C HIS A 26 -3.59 -21.25 7.89
N LEU A 27 -3.71 -22.21 8.79
CA LEU A 27 -4.23 -23.55 8.52
C LEU A 27 -5.68 -23.60 9.00
N GLN A 28 -6.63 -23.82 8.09
CA GLN A 28 -8.04 -23.95 8.45
C GLN A 28 -8.29 -25.33 9.06
N HIS A 29 -8.78 -25.38 10.30
CA HIS A 29 -9.27 -26.60 10.93
C HIS A 29 -10.79 -26.65 10.78
N GLU A 30 -11.30 -27.75 10.22
CA GLU A 30 -12.73 -28.01 10.18
C GLU A 30 -13.21 -28.49 11.55
N ASP A 31 -13.26 -27.57 12.52
CA ASP A 31 -13.97 -27.83 13.77
C ASP A 31 -15.45 -27.56 13.58
N GLY A 32 -16.21 -28.65 13.47
CA GLY A 32 -17.66 -28.64 13.65
C GLY A 32 -18.01 -28.22 15.07
N GLY A 33 -18.41 -26.96 15.23
CA GLY A 33 -18.96 -26.41 16.46
C GLY A 33 -19.97 -25.32 16.14
N GLU A 34 -21.25 -25.63 16.31
CA GLU A 34 -22.36 -24.70 16.20
C GLU A 34 -22.13 -23.48 17.12
N GLN A 35 -22.01 -22.30 16.54
CA GLN A 35 -22.39 -21.06 17.19
C GLN A 35 -23.33 -20.31 16.27
N THR A 36 -24.62 -20.55 16.46
CA THR A 36 -25.65 -19.62 15.96
C THR A 36 -25.54 -18.37 16.83
N MET A 37 -24.80 -17.38 16.34
CA MET A 37 -24.87 -16.03 16.88
C MET A 37 -26.04 -15.34 16.18
N THR A 38 -27.16 -15.24 16.88
CA THR A 38 -28.23 -14.33 16.53
C THR A 38 -27.71 -12.91 16.71
N PHE A 39 -27.35 -12.23 15.62
CA PHE A 39 -27.10 -10.80 15.65
C PHE A 39 -28.44 -10.07 15.55
N THR A 40 -28.89 -9.51 16.68
CA THR A 40 -29.86 -8.41 16.68
C THR A 40 -29.21 -7.20 16.01
N PRO A 41 -29.87 -6.51 15.06
CA PRO A 41 -29.27 -5.38 14.37
C PRO A 41 -29.34 -4.11 15.23
N GLU A 42 -28.75 -4.14 16.41
CA GLU A 42 -28.59 -2.98 17.29
C GLU A 42 -27.29 -3.13 18.08
N GLU A 43 -26.17 -3.04 17.36
CA GLU A 43 -24.86 -2.58 17.84
C GLU A 43 -23.94 -2.55 16.61
N ILE A 44 -24.29 -1.66 15.68
CA ILE A 44 -23.28 -1.02 14.85
C ILE A 44 -22.39 -0.30 15.86
N ALA A 45 -21.32 -0.95 16.30
CA ALA A 45 -20.24 -0.25 16.96
C ALA A 45 -19.79 0.81 15.94
N ASP A 46 -20.09 2.06 16.27
CA ASP A 46 -19.39 3.24 15.79
C ASP A 46 -17.92 2.89 15.59
N ASP A 47 -17.53 2.61 14.34
CA ASP A 47 -16.19 2.90 13.89
C ASP A 47 -16.21 4.40 13.56
N PRO A 48 -15.63 5.28 14.39
CA PRO A 48 -15.62 6.70 14.11
C PRO A 48 -14.57 7.06 13.03
N GLY A 49 -13.92 6.06 12.42
CA GLY A 49 -12.85 6.22 11.42
C GLY A 49 -13.31 6.00 9.98
N ALA A 50 -14.37 5.24 9.76
CA ALA A 50 -15.15 5.25 8.52
C ALA A 50 -16.05 6.48 8.49
N ALA A 51 -15.47 7.66 8.74
CA ALA A 51 -16.08 8.92 8.40
C ALA A 51 -16.58 8.75 6.96
N LEU A 52 -17.89 8.95 6.79
CA LEU A 52 -18.53 9.26 5.52
C LEU A 52 -17.48 9.94 4.64
N ARG A 53 -16.91 9.21 3.67
CA ARG A 53 -15.96 9.82 2.74
C ARG A 53 -16.75 10.91 2.08
N ASP A 54 -16.50 12.14 2.53
CA ASP A 54 -17.15 13.30 1.98
C ASP A 54 -16.84 13.23 0.48
N PRO A 55 -17.84 13.12 -0.40
CA PRO A 55 -17.61 13.14 -1.85
C PRO A 55 -16.95 14.46 -2.31
N SER A 56 -16.76 15.41 -1.40
CA SER A 56 -16.02 16.66 -1.57
C SER A 56 -14.52 16.56 -1.24
N VAL A 57 -14.00 15.41 -0.76
CA VAL A 57 -12.55 15.24 -0.60
C VAL A 57 -11.94 15.20 -2.00
N LYS A 58 -11.22 16.26 -2.32
CA LYS A 58 -10.31 16.37 -3.45
C LYS A 58 -9.19 15.34 -3.28
N GLU A 59 -9.48 14.06 -3.49
CA GLU A 59 -8.50 12.99 -3.30
C GLU A 59 -7.42 13.09 -4.39
N THR A 60 -6.21 13.37 -3.95
CA THR A 60 -5.01 13.27 -4.78
C THR A 60 -4.63 11.79 -4.91
N VAL A 61 -4.19 11.39 -6.10
CA VAL A 61 -3.95 10.00 -6.45
C VAL A 61 -2.64 9.87 -7.23
N LEU A 62 -1.89 8.82 -6.93
CA LEU A 62 -0.75 8.36 -7.73
C LEU A 62 -1.17 7.18 -8.60
N VAL A 63 -1.09 7.34 -9.92
CA VAL A 63 -1.50 6.31 -10.88
C VAL A 63 -0.30 5.65 -11.54
N VAL A 64 -0.14 4.34 -11.42
CA VAL A 64 0.92 3.59 -12.10
C VAL A 64 0.66 3.60 -13.60
N ARG A 65 1.53 4.25 -14.38
CA ARG A 65 1.51 4.22 -15.84
C ARG A 65 2.28 3.04 -16.40
N SER A 66 3.39 2.67 -15.75
CA SER A 66 4.22 1.54 -16.15
C SER A 66 5.10 1.04 -15.01
N GLY A 67 5.61 -0.20 -15.15
CA GLY A 67 6.48 -0.84 -14.17
C GLY A 67 5.74 -1.93 -13.38
N GLY A 68 6.42 -3.06 -13.15
CA GLY A 68 5.94 -4.14 -12.27
C GLY A 68 4.67 -4.86 -12.72
N GLY A 69 4.20 -4.66 -13.96
CA GLY A 69 2.95 -5.24 -14.44
C GLY A 69 1.67 -4.66 -13.81
N ARG A 70 1.80 -3.58 -13.04
CA ARG A 70 0.72 -2.95 -12.24
C ARG A 70 0.15 -1.70 -12.92
N ALA A 71 0.24 -1.61 -14.24
CA ALA A 71 -0.24 -0.45 -14.98
C ALA A 71 -1.75 -0.26 -14.77
N GLY A 72 -2.16 0.97 -14.47
CA GLY A 72 -3.54 1.34 -14.14
C GLY A 72 -3.87 1.30 -12.65
N GLU A 73 -3.00 0.75 -11.80
CA GLU A 73 -3.22 0.77 -10.35
C GLU A 73 -3.13 2.21 -9.80
N MET A 74 -3.99 2.51 -8.82
CA MET A 74 -4.14 3.84 -8.25
C MET A 74 -3.91 3.78 -6.74
N PHE A 75 -3.05 4.65 -6.24
CA PHE A 75 -2.80 4.82 -4.82
C PHE A 75 -3.35 6.18 -4.37
N PRO A 76 -4.47 6.21 -3.64
CA PRO A 76 -4.95 7.46 -3.05
C PRO A 76 -3.94 7.93 -1.99
N THR A 77 -3.61 9.22 -2.01
CA THR A 77 -2.73 9.82 -1.02
C THR A 77 -3.59 10.32 0.13
N SER A 78 -3.65 9.54 1.21
CA SER A 78 -4.42 9.90 2.41
C SER A 78 -3.57 10.72 3.36
N GLY A 79 -4.00 11.96 3.65
CA GLY A 79 -3.37 12.82 4.66
C GLY A 79 -2.22 13.70 4.15
N GLU A 80 -1.47 14.28 5.08
CA GLU A 80 -0.41 15.26 4.77
C GLU A 80 0.90 14.64 4.27
N ARG A 81 1.10 13.34 4.50
CA ARG A 81 2.32 12.62 4.14
C ARG A 81 1.96 11.25 3.57
N THR A 82 2.63 10.86 2.50
CA THR A 82 2.49 9.55 1.89
C THR A 82 3.87 8.99 1.58
N LEU A 83 4.23 7.90 2.26
CA LEU A 83 5.51 7.23 2.13
C LEU A 83 5.48 6.23 0.96
N ILE A 84 6.49 6.30 0.09
CA ILE A 84 6.60 5.47 -1.10
C ILE A 84 7.87 4.62 -1.01
N GLY A 85 7.76 3.32 -1.23
CA GLY A 85 8.91 2.43 -1.17
C GLY A 85 8.59 0.95 -1.32
N ARG A 86 9.63 0.11 -1.25
CA ARG A 86 9.49 -1.35 -1.28
C ARG A 86 9.27 -2.00 0.09
N SER A 87 9.18 -1.23 1.18
CA SER A 87 8.84 -1.79 2.49
C SER A 87 7.32 -1.95 2.56
N PRO A 88 6.79 -3.05 3.11
CA PRO A 88 5.35 -3.20 3.33
C PRO A 88 4.79 -2.14 4.29
N ASP A 89 5.65 -1.45 5.05
CA ASP A 89 5.27 -0.33 5.94
C ASP A 89 5.07 1.01 5.21
N CYS A 90 5.18 1.06 3.88
CA CYS A 90 4.95 2.27 3.08
C CYS A 90 3.49 2.34 2.63
N ASP A 91 2.92 3.54 2.63
CA ASP A 91 1.56 3.79 2.13
C ASP A 91 1.42 3.39 0.65
N VAL A 92 2.47 3.66 -0.14
CA VAL A 92 2.58 3.20 -1.53
C VAL A 92 3.67 2.14 -1.62
N PHE A 93 3.22 0.89 -1.61
CA PHE A 93 4.08 -0.28 -1.70
C PHE A 93 4.42 -0.66 -3.15
N LEU A 94 5.68 -0.46 -3.52
CA LEU A 94 6.25 -0.79 -4.83
C LEU A 94 7.26 -1.94 -4.68
N ASP A 95 6.80 -3.17 -4.93
CA ASP A 95 7.65 -4.37 -4.86
C ASP A 95 8.60 -4.45 -6.05
N ASP A 96 9.78 -3.84 -5.91
CA ASP A 96 10.89 -4.03 -6.85
C ASP A 96 12.24 -3.72 -6.21
N VAL A 97 13.28 -4.41 -6.68
CA VAL A 97 14.66 -4.24 -6.20
C VAL A 97 15.24 -2.86 -6.51
N THR A 98 14.78 -2.20 -7.59
CA THR A 98 15.20 -0.84 -7.97
C THR A 98 14.56 0.23 -7.08
N VAL A 99 13.65 -0.14 -6.19
CA VAL A 99 13.03 0.76 -5.22
C VAL A 99 13.67 0.55 -3.84
N SER A 100 14.06 1.63 -3.16
CA SER A 100 14.53 1.59 -1.77
C SER A 100 13.38 1.27 -0.80
N ARG A 101 13.69 0.72 0.37
CA ARG A 101 12.68 0.36 1.40
C ARG A 101 11.78 1.55 1.75
N LYS A 102 12.41 2.69 2.04
CA LYS A 102 11.79 4.01 2.09
C LYS A 102 12.46 4.82 1.00
N HIS A 103 11.76 5.10 -0.10
CA HIS A 103 12.36 5.68 -1.30
C HIS A 103 12.11 7.17 -1.36
N ALA A 104 10.84 7.55 -1.28
CA ALA A 104 10.42 8.93 -1.34
C ALA A 104 9.22 9.16 -0.41
N GLU A 105 9.01 10.42 -0.03
CA GLU A 105 7.86 10.87 0.74
C GLU A 105 7.18 11.99 -0.04
N LEU A 106 5.91 11.82 -0.36
CA LEU A 106 5.06 12.89 -0.84
C LEU A 106 4.53 13.65 0.37
N VAL A 107 4.72 14.96 0.38
CA VAL A 107 4.28 15.86 1.45
C VAL A 107 3.31 16.88 0.88
N GLN A 108 2.14 17.00 1.49
CA GLN A 108 1.18 18.05 1.22
C GLN A 108 1.34 19.14 2.29
N THR A 109 1.55 20.38 1.86
CA THR A 109 1.57 21.57 2.73
C THR A 109 0.55 22.58 2.20
N GLY A 110 -0.66 22.56 2.76
CA GLY A 110 -1.80 23.30 2.23
C GLY A 110 -2.18 22.80 0.82
N ASP A 111 -2.09 23.67 -0.18
CA ASP A 111 -2.38 23.35 -1.58
C ASP A 111 -1.14 22.90 -2.40
N ARG A 112 0.05 22.93 -1.78
CA ARG A 112 1.31 22.53 -2.41
C ARG A 112 1.63 21.08 -2.11
N PHE A 113 2.11 20.39 -3.14
CA PHE A 113 2.59 19.02 -3.03
C PHE A 113 4.07 19.00 -3.38
N THR A 114 4.86 18.32 -2.55
CA THR A 114 6.30 18.21 -2.74
C THR A 114 6.68 16.75 -2.61
N ILE A 115 7.48 16.23 -3.53
CA ILE A 115 8.09 14.90 -3.41
C ILE A 115 9.50 15.05 -2.86
N LYS A 116 9.81 14.29 -1.82
CA LYS A 116 11.12 14.26 -1.18
C LYS A 116 11.77 12.89 -1.36
N ASP A 117 12.98 12.84 -1.91
CA ASP A 117 13.81 11.64 -1.93
C ASP A 117 14.41 11.39 -0.54
N LEU A 118 14.33 10.15 -0.05
CA LEU A 118 14.78 9.76 1.29
C LEU A 118 16.17 9.08 1.26
N GLY A 119 17.04 9.49 0.33
CA GLY A 119 18.35 8.87 0.12
C GLY A 119 18.22 7.55 -0.63
N SER A 120 17.40 7.54 -1.68
CA SER A 120 17.21 6.36 -2.50
C SER A 120 18.46 6.03 -3.31
N LEU A 121 18.68 4.73 -3.61
CA LEU A 121 19.88 4.31 -4.32
C LEU A 121 19.88 4.77 -5.79
N ASN A 122 18.71 4.73 -6.44
CA ASN A 122 18.57 5.06 -7.86
C ASN A 122 18.12 6.51 -8.10
N GLY A 123 17.73 7.23 -7.04
CA GLY A 123 17.13 8.56 -7.14
C GLY A 123 15.65 8.55 -7.52
N THR A 124 14.99 9.63 -7.16
CA THR A 124 13.64 9.99 -7.61
C THR A 124 13.73 11.00 -8.77
N PHE A 125 12.86 10.84 -9.77
CA PHE A 125 12.80 11.74 -10.92
C PHE A 125 11.39 12.31 -11.08
N VAL A 126 11.31 13.59 -11.44
CA VAL A 126 10.07 14.29 -11.80
C VAL A 126 10.21 14.74 -13.24
N ASN A 127 9.25 14.40 -14.10
CA ASN A 127 9.25 14.75 -15.52
C ASN A 127 10.57 14.40 -16.24
N ARG A 128 11.11 13.21 -15.92
CA ARG A 128 12.41 12.67 -16.41
C ARG A 128 13.65 13.44 -15.95
N ARG A 129 13.52 14.36 -15.00
CA ARG A 129 14.63 15.08 -14.37
C ARG A 129 14.84 14.57 -12.96
N ARG A 130 16.09 14.26 -12.61
CA ARG A 130 16.42 13.81 -11.25
C ARG A 130 16.27 14.98 -10.29
N ILE A 131 15.73 14.74 -9.10
CA ILE A 131 15.71 15.75 -8.04
C ILE A 131 17.13 15.94 -7.52
N GLU A 132 17.64 17.17 -7.54
CA GLU A 132 19.01 17.49 -7.10
C GLU A 132 19.08 17.91 -5.63
N THR A 133 18.02 18.55 -5.12
CA THR A 133 17.96 19.18 -3.80
C THR A 133 17.08 18.41 -2.80
N ASP A 134 17.09 17.07 -2.88
CA ASP A 134 16.29 16.13 -2.10
C ASP A 134 14.76 16.31 -2.17
N GLU A 135 14.24 17.46 -2.58
CA GLU A 135 12.81 17.74 -2.73
C GLU A 135 12.50 18.50 -4.03
N ALA A 136 11.31 18.28 -4.58
CA ALA A 136 10.77 18.97 -5.74
C ALA A 136 9.26 19.19 -5.60
N GLU A 137 8.78 20.38 -5.97
CA GLU A 137 7.34 20.65 -6.06
C GLU A 137 6.70 19.85 -7.20
N LEU A 138 5.48 19.36 -6.98
CA LEU A 138 4.70 18.61 -7.96
C LEU A 138 3.48 19.41 -8.39
N GLU A 139 3.26 19.40 -9.71
CA GLU A 139 2.06 19.89 -10.35
C GLU A 139 1.17 18.73 -10.81
N ASP A 140 -0.11 19.04 -11.03
CA ASP A 140 -1.08 18.09 -11.60
C ASP A 140 -0.57 17.54 -12.95
N ASP A 141 -0.78 16.25 -13.17
CA ASP A 141 -0.27 15.46 -14.31
C ASP A 141 1.26 15.22 -14.36
N ASP A 142 2.03 15.59 -13.33
CA ASP A 142 3.47 15.30 -13.30
C ASP A 142 3.79 13.80 -13.33
N GLU A 143 4.83 13.43 -14.09
CA GLU A 143 5.35 12.06 -14.12
C GLU A 143 6.45 11.88 -13.06
N LEU A 144 6.16 11.04 -12.06
CA LEU A 144 7.11 10.56 -11.08
C LEU A 144 7.73 9.25 -11.54
N GLN A 145 9.06 9.15 -11.52
CA GLN A 145 9.76 7.89 -11.72
C GLN A 145 10.50 7.47 -10.45
N ILE A 146 10.17 6.27 -9.98
CA ILE A 146 10.72 5.65 -8.77
C ILE A 146 11.17 4.24 -9.13
N GLY A 147 12.48 4.02 -9.23
CA GLY A 147 13.03 2.79 -9.79
C GLY A 147 12.53 2.55 -11.21
N LYS A 148 11.96 1.36 -11.47
CA LYS A 148 11.32 1.00 -12.75
C LYS A 148 9.88 1.51 -12.91
N TYR A 149 9.27 2.04 -11.85
CA TYR A 149 7.88 2.49 -11.88
C TYR A 149 7.78 3.92 -12.40
N ARG A 150 6.79 4.15 -13.26
CA ARG A 150 6.35 5.50 -13.63
C ARG A 150 4.94 5.70 -13.12
N LEU A 151 4.76 6.75 -12.35
CA LEU A 151 3.52 7.14 -11.71
C LEU A 151 3.14 8.52 -12.25
N THR A 152 1.85 8.77 -12.46
CA THR A 152 1.34 10.12 -12.68
C THR A 152 0.70 10.62 -11.41
N PHE A 153 1.06 11.83 -11.01
CA PHE A 153 0.42 12.55 -9.92
C PHE A 153 -0.84 13.25 -10.43
N LEU A 154 -1.99 12.93 -9.85
CA LEU A 154 -3.27 13.57 -10.15
C LEU A 154 -3.76 14.27 -8.89
N ARG A 155 -3.92 15.59 -8.97
CA ARG A 155 -4.40 16.39 -7.84
C ARG A 155 -5.92 16.40 -7.82
N GLY A 156 -6.51 16.05 -6.69
CA GLY A 156 -7.96 16.21 -6.51
C GLY A 156 -8.35 17.69 -6.63
N ARG A 157 -9.47 17.99 -7.30
CA ARG A 157 -9.94 19.36 -7.56
C ARG A 157 -11.32 19.64 -7.01
#